data_AF-A0A2E0S0H7-F1
#
_entry.id   AF-A0A2E0S0H7-F1
#
_cell.length_a   1.000
_cell.length_b   1.000
_cell.length_c   1.000
_cell.angle_alpha   90.00
_cell.angle_beta   90.00
_cell.angle_gamma   90.00
#
_symmetry.space_group_name_H-M   'P 1'
#
loop_
_entity.id
_entity.type
_entity.pdbx_description
1 polymer ?
#
loop_
_entity_poly.entity_id
_entity_poly.type
_entity_poly.pdbx_seq_one_letter_code
_entity_poly.pdbx_strand_id
1 'polypeptide(L)'
;METFKTFTEFGQAYKEEKNWKGVEMPSASKDITKYTVNDLNKNKQRKSSDNIVFAKFLYMDNSYSGTMAGNIKGTDNRIHDDEQKPTALYMTVIGPDRTGKFLYPKGAYYVSHDRVNAVGEVVNGWTGTARFVTKDINQAKEYIKKFGDVSLQKKQIEKGNKGWDAWPSTYDITGEFVGNRKGYKVIKIKDMDSIKY
;
A
#
# COMPACT_ATOMS: atom_id res chain seq x y z
N MET A 1 -32.24 6.84 12.22
CA MET A 1 -30.80 6.79 12.53
C MET A 1 -30.62 5.61 13.45
N GLU A 2 -30.18 4.47 12.95
CA GLU A 2 -29.94 3.31 13.82
C GLU A 2 -28.57 3.47 14.47
N THR A 3 -28.55 3.45 15.79
CA THR A 3 -27.33 3.45 16.59
C THR A 3 -27.09 2.02 17.06
N PHE A 4 -25.98 1.43 16.62
CA PHE A 4 -25.58 0.10 17.08
C PHE A 4 -25.20 0.16 18.55
N LYS A 5 -25.80 -0.72 19.35
CA LYS A 5 -25.65 -0.67 20.81
C LYS A 5 -24.38 -1.42 21.26
N THR A 6 -23.82 -2.28 20.40
CA THR A 6 -22.62 -3.08 20.73
C THR A 6 -21.68 -3.31 19.54
N PHE A 7 -20.41 -3.60 19.84
CA PHE A 7 -19.39 -3.95 18.85
C PHE A 7 -19.68 -5.26 18.08
N THR A 8 -20.45 -6.17 18.68
CA THR A 8 -20.84 -7.45 18.07
C THR A 8 -21.91 -7.23 16.99
N GLU A 9 -22.88 -6.35 17.22
CA GLU A 9 -23.86 -5.95 16.18
C GLU A 9 -23.17 -5.29 14.98
N PHE A 10 -22.21 -4.39 15.23
CA PHE A 10 -21.40 -3.78 14.17
C PHE A 10 -20.57 -4.81 13.37
N GLY A 11 -19.98 -5.79 14.06
CA GLY A 11 -19.20 -6.85 13.43
C GLY A 11 -20.06 -7.84 12.62
N GLN A 12 -21.33 -8.01 12.97
CA GLN A 12 -22.30 -8.84 12.26
C GLN A 12 -22.81 -8.11 11.01
N ALA A 13 -23.20 -6.84 11.12
CA ALA A 13 -23.56 -5.97 9.99
C ALA A 13 -22.42 -5.85 8.96
N TYR A 14 -21.18 -5.69 9.42
CA TYR A 14 -19.98 -5.68 8.56
C TYR A 14 -19.75 -6.98 7.77
N LYS A 15 -20.22 -8.13 8.29
CA LYS A 15 -20.14 -9.43 7.60
C LYS A 15 -21.31 -9.67 6.65
N GLU A 16 -22.47 -9.11 6.94
CA GLU A 16 -23.73 -9.35 6.21
C GLU A 16 -24.04 -8.28 5.15
N GLU A 17 -23.51 -7.05 5.25
CA GLU A 17 -23.87 -5.92 4.39
C GLU A 17 -22.75 -5.49 3.42
N LYS A 18 -22.87 -5.91 2.16
CA LYS A 18 -22.08 -5.36 1.03
C LYS A 18 -22.78 -4.25 0.25
N ASN A 19 -23.89 -3.69 0.74
CA ASN A 19 -24.67 -2.70 -0.01
C ASN A 19 -25.20 -1.59 0.92
N TRP A 20 -24.54 -0.43 0.92
CA TRP A 20 -24.80 0.71 1.81
C TRP A 20 -25.63 1.81 1.11
N LYS A 21 -26.95 1.69 0.92
CA LYS A 21 -27.73 2.79 0.29
C LYS A 21 -28.22 3.84 1.30
N GLY A 22 -28.04 5.12 0.95
CA GLY A 22 -28.70 6.28 1.58
C GLY A 22 -28.02 6.83 2.83
N VAL A 23 -26.91 6.22 3.24
CA VAL A 23 -26.11 6.66 4.38
C VAL A 23 -24.87 7.35 3.82
N GLU A 24 -24.61 8.58 4.28
CA GLU A 24 -23.33 9.24 4.08
C GLU A 24 -22.22 8.23 4.39
N MET A 25 -21.25 8.07 3.48
CA MET A 25 -20.11 7.18 3.73
C MET A 25 -19.60 7.46 5.14
N PRO A 26 -19.38 6.44 6.00
CA PRO A 26 -18.88 6.71 7.33
C PRO A 26 -17.60 7.51 7.16
N SER A 27 -17.57 8.69 7.78
CA SER A 27 -16.34 9.44 7.88
C SER A 27 -15.30 8.49 8.42
N ALA A 28 -14.11 8.49 7.80
CA ALA A 28 -13.01 7.68 8.28
C ALA A 28 -12.96 7.89 9.79
N SER A 29 -13.17 6.83 10.58
CA SER A 29 -13.24 6.95 12.04
C SER A 29 -11.94 7.52 12.62
N LYS A 30 -10.92 7.56 11.78
CA LYS A 30 -9.60 8.12 12.00
C LYS A 30 -9.17 8.87 10.74
N ASP A 31 -8.50 9.99 10.94
CA ASP A 31 -7.75 10.71 9.90
C ASP A 31 -6.90 9.73 9.08
N ILE A 32 -7.15 9.70 7.77
CA ILE A 32 -6.52 8.80 6.80
C ILE A 32 -4.99 8.87 6.82
N THR A 33 -4.42 10.00 7.24
CA THR A 33 -2.97 10.21 7.32
C THR A 33 -2.35 9.61 8.60
N LYS A 34 -3.16 9.21 9.57
CA LYS A 34 -2.73 8.74 10.91
C LYS A 34 -2.84 7.23 11.11
N TYR A 35 -3.00 6.45 10.04
CA TYR A 35 -3.11 5.00 10.13
C TYR A 35 -1.80 4.38 10.63
N THR A 36 -1.92 3.56 11.67
CA THR A 36 -0.80 2.80 12.23
C THR A 36 -0.59 1.51 11.45
N VAL A 37 0.56 0.85 11.64
CA VAL A 37 0.82 -0.49 11.10
C VAL A 37 -0.29 -1.49 11.46
N ASN A 38 -0.84 -1.39 12.68
CA ASN A 38 -1.93 -2.27 13.11
C ASN A 38 -3.22 -1.99 12.34
N ASP A 39 -3.57 -0.71 12.15
CA ASP A 39 -4.73 -0.31 11.35
C ASP A 39 -4.58 -0.81 9.90
N LEU A 40 -3.41 -0.59 9.31
CA LEU A 40 -3.10 -1.02 7.93
C LEU A 40 -3.22 -2.54 7.78
N ASN A 41 -2.66 -3.33 8.69
CA ASN A 41 -2.77 -4.79 8.64
C ASN A 41 -4.20 -5.29 8.80
N LYS A 42 -4.98 -4.67 9.71
CA LYS A 42 -6.38 -5.03 9.93
C LYS A 42 -7.24 -4.79 8.69
N ASN A 43 -6.94 -3.71 7.95
CA ASN A 43 -7.74 -3.25 6.81
C ASN A 43 -7.17 -3.69 5.45
N LYS A 44 -6.27 -4.68 5.42
CA LYS A 44 -5.79 -5.28 4.17
C LYS A 44 -6.92 -6.01 3.45
N GLN A 45 -7.14 -5.66 2.18
CA GLN A 45 -8.11 -6.36 1.33
C GLN A 45 -7.70 -7.82 1.04
N ARG A 46 -6.39 -8.14 1.05
CA ARG A 46 -5.88 -9.50 0.80
C ARG A 46 -5.12 -10.00 2.02
N LYS A 47 -5.50 -11.19 2.50
CA LYS A 47 -4.73 -11.92 3.51
C LYS A 47 -3.42 -12.40 2.88
N SER A 48 -2.32 -11.76 3.27
CA SER A 48 -0.96 -12.18 2.94
C SER A 48 -0.39 -13.01 4.09
N SER A 49 0.58 -13.89 3.80
CA SER A 49 1.40 -14.53 4.84
C SER A 49 2.26 -13.54 5.62
N ASP A 50 2.36 -12.31 5.11
CA ASP A 50 3.30 -11.29 5.55
C ASP A 50 2.57 -10.03 6.00
N ASN A 51 3.08 -9.44 7.08
CA ASN A 51 2.51 -8.24 7.69
C ASN A 51 3.30 -7.00 7.31
N ILE A 52 2.61 -5.87 7.24
CA ILE A 52 3.26 -4.58 7.30
C ILE A 52 3.88 -4.51 8.70
N VAL A 53 5.16 -4.18 8.80
CA VAL A 53 5.89 -4.05 10.08
C VAL A 53 6.40 -2.63 10.31
N PHE A 54 6.35 -1.79 9.28
CA PHE A 54 6.63 -0.37 9.35
C PHE A 54 5.86 0.35 8.24
N ALA A 55 5.42 1.57 8.51
CA ALA A 55 4.79 2.43 7.52
C ALA A 55 5.20 3.88 7.73
N LYS A 56 5.36 4.62 6.63
CA LYS A 56 5.60 6.06 6.61
C LYS A 56 4.59 6.70 5.65
N PHE A 57 3.76 7.59 6.16
CA PHE A 57 2.91 8.42 5.33
C PHE A 57 3.79 9.32 4.44
N LEU A 58 3.45 9.39 3.15
CA LEU A 58 4.13 10.29 2.20
C LEU A 58 3.29 11.54 1.98
N TYR A 59 2.16 11.41 1.30
CA TYR A 59 1.29 12.54 0.97
C TYR A 59 -0.11 12.09 0.61
N MET A 60 -1.02 13.06 0.58
CA MET A 60 -2.39 12.92 0.08
C MET A 60 -2.40 13.09 -1.44
N ASP A 61 -2.78 12.06 -2.19
CA ASP A 61 -2.87 12.12 -3.65
C ASP A 61 -4.31 12.44 -4.08
N ASN A 62 -4.55 13.72 -4.33
CA ASN A 62 -5.82 14.28 -4.79
C ASN A 62 -5.86 14.49 -6.31
N SER A 63 -4.90 13.94 -7.06
CA SER A 63 -4.98 13.91 -8.52
C SER A 63 -6.14 13.01 -8.97
N TYR A 64 -6.53 13.10 -10.25
CA TYR A 64 -7.50 12.17 -10.83
C TYR A 64 -7.06 10.71 -10.62
N SER A 65 -5.80 10.37 -10.94
CA SER A 65 -5.24 9.04 -10.72
C SER A 65 -5.26 8.61 -9.25
N GLY A 66 -4.95 9.52 -8.33
CA GLY A 66 -4.97 9.26 -6.89
C GLY A 66 -6.37 9.00 -6.35
N THR A 67 -7.35 9.73 -6.87
CA THR A 67 -8.77 9.59 -6.53
C THR A 67 -9.31 8.28 -7.09
N MET A 68 -9.07 7.99 -8.37
CA MET A 68 -9.52 6.75 -9.03
C MET A 68 -8.83 5.49 -8.48
N ALA A 69 -7.65 5.61 -7.89
CA ALA A 69 -6.99 4.49 -7.21
C ALA A 69 -7.71 4.04 -5.94
N GLY A 70 -8.63 4.84 -5.39
CA GLY A 70 -9.36 4.53 -4.16
C GLY A 70 -10.23 3.28 -4.25
N ASN A 71 -10.67 2.91 -5.47
CA ASN A 71 -11.53 1.75 -5.74
C ASN A 71 -12.69 1.62 -4.74
N ILE A 72 -13.21 2.76 -4.27
CA ILE A 72 -14.31 2.83 -3.33
C ILE A 72 -15.52 2.29 -4.09
N LYS A 73 -16.16 1.26 -3.53
CA LYS A 73 -17.34 0.69 -4.14
C LYS A 73 -18.58 1.40 -3.63
N GLY A 74 -19.44 1.76 -4.57
CA GLY A 74 -20.76 2.23 -4.25
C GLY A 74 -21.66 1.11 -3.78
N THR A 75 -22.89 1.52 -3.55
CA THR A 75 -23.94 0.75 -2.89
C THR A 75 -24.45 -0.46 -3.67
N ASP A 76 -24.10 -0.53 -4.96
CA ASP A 76 -24.38 -1.62 -5.89
C ASP A 76 -23.12 -2.48 -6.16
N ASN A 77 -22.09 -2.33 -5.32
CA ASN A 77 -20.81 -3.04 -5.37
C ASN A 77 -20.02 -2.79 -6.68
N ARG A 78 -20.33 -1.70 -7.40
CA ARG A 78 -19.56 -1.19 -8.55
C ARG A 78 -18.72 0.03 -8.15
N ILE A 79 -17.67 0.30 -8.92
CA ILE A 79 -16.87 1.52 -8.76
C ILE A 79 -17.59 2.63 -9.53
N HIS A 80 -17.92 3.72 -8.85
CA HIS A 80 -18.45 4.93 -9.48
C HIS A 80 -17.43 6.05 -9.34
N ASP A 81 -17.11 6.71 -10.45
CA ASP A 81 -16.05 7.72 -10.54
C ASP A 81 -16.35 8.94 -9.65
N ASP A 82 -17.63 9.31 -9.52
CA ASP A 82 -18.12 10.45 -8.74
C ASP A 82 -18.10 10.22 -7.23
N GLU A 83 -18.05 8.96 -6.79
CA GLU A 83 -17.96 8.58 -5.38
C GLU A 83 -16.52 8.41 -4.88
N GLN A 84 -15.54 8.45 -5.78
CA GLN A 84 -14.12 8.31 -5.41
C GLN A 84 -13.62 9.51 -4.60
N LYS A 85 -12.64 9.25 -3.71
CA LYS A 85 -12.00 10.25 -2.85
C LYS A 85 -10.48 10.17 -2.95
N PRO A 86 -9.74 11.26 -2.64
CA PRO A 86 -8.28 11.23 -2.57
C PRO A 86 -7.77 10.08 -1.70
N THR A 87 -6.61 9.52 -2.06
CA THR A 87 -6.00 8.39 -1.34
C THR A 87 -4.66 8.75 -0.69
N ALA A 88 -4.45 8.27 0.53
CA ALA A 88 -3.22 8.51 1.27
C ALA A 88 -2.16 7.52 0.82
N LEU A 89 -1.02 8.03 0.35
CA LEU A 89 0.09 7.18 -0.08
C LEU A 89 1.05 6.94 1.08
N TYR A 90 1.39 5.67 1.30
CA TYR A 90 2.34 5.21 2.31
C TYR A 90 3.49 4.45 1.67
N MET A 91 4.70 4.60 2.22
CA MET A 91 5.73 3.58 2.07
C MET A 91 5.62 2.58 3.20
N THR A 92 5.66 1.30 2.88
CA THR A 92 5.52 0.22 3.85
C THR A 92 6.73 -0.71 3.80
N VAL A 93 7.11 -1.28 4.94
CA VAL A 93 7.97 -2.46 5.02
C VAL A 93 7.05 -3.64 5.30
N ILE A 94 7.11 -4.65 4.44
CA ILE A 94 6.31 -5.87 4.55
C ILE A 94 7.25 -7.05 4.73
N GLY A 95 6.91 -7.96 5.65
CA GLY A 95 7.70 -9.17 5.91
C GLY A 95 7.69 -9.58 7.40
N PRO A 96 8.53 -10.55 7.78
CA PRO A 96 9.33 -11.36 6.87
C PRO A 96 8.44 -12.31 6.04
N ASP A 97 8.82 -12.57 4.78
CA ASP A 97 8.14 -13.58 3.96
C ASP A 97 8.27 -14.96 4.60
N ARG A 98 7.15 -15.50 5.06
CA ARG A 98 7.16 -16.78 5.80
C ARG A 98 7.26 -17.99 4.87
N THR A 99 6.87 -17.82 3.62
CA THR A 99 6.62 -18.91 2.68
C THR A 99 7.81 -19.13 1.75
N GLY A 100 8.46 -18.06 1.27
CA GLY A 100 9.42 -18.11 0.18
C GLY A 100 8.85 -18.71 -1.12
N LYS A 101 7.52 -18.79 -1.24
CA LYS A 101 6.82 -19.41 -2.39
C LYS A 101 6.44 -18.38 -3.45
N PHE A 102 6.48 -17.10 -3.11
CA PHE A 102 6.24 -15.98 -4.02
C PHE A 102 7.58 -15.38 -4.46
N LEU A 103 7.55 -14.32 -5.26
CA LEU A 103 8.72 -13.67 -5.86
C LEU A 103 9.86 -13.33 -4.85
N TYR A 104 9.56 -13.30 -3.55
CA TYR A 104 10.45 -12.96 -2.44
C TYR A 104 11.06 -14.21 -1.77
N PRO A 105 12.35 -14.16 -1.39
CA PRO A 105 12.97 -15.26 -0.65
C PRO A 105 12.41 -15.34 0.77
N LYS A 106 12.38 -16.56 1.33
CA LYS A 106 11.94 -16.78 2.71
C LYS A 106 12.78 -15.93 3.68
N GLY A 107 12.11 -15.26 4.61
CA GLY A 107 12.73 -14.37 5.59
C GLY A 107 12.94 -12.93 5.09
N ALA A 108 12.61 -12.63 3.84
CA ALA A 108 12.82 -11.30 3.28
C ALA A 108 11.79 -10.28 3.78
N TYR A 109 12.27 -9.06 3.95
CA TYR A 109 11.49 -7.85 4.02
C TYR A 109 11.54 -7.13 2.68
N TYR A 110 10.46 -6.48 2.32
CA TYR A 110 10.43 -5.64 1.14
C TYR A 110 9.75 -4.31 1.40
N VAL A 111 10.24 -3.26 0.74
CA VAL A 111 9.65 -1.93 0.75
C VAL A 111 8.64 -1.83 -0.38
N SER A 112 7.42 -1.35 -0.10
CA SER A 112 6.38 -1.12 -1.09
C SER A 112 5.72 0.24 -0.92
N HIS A 113 4.87 0.60 -1.87
CA HIS A 113 4.00 1.75 -1.82
C HIS A 113 2.57 1.25 -1.74
N ASP A 114 1.90 1.52 -0.63
CA ASP A 114 0.50 1.16 -0.39
C ASP A 114 -0.36 2.43 -0.35
N ARG A 115 -1.66 2.28 -0.64
CA ARG A 115 -2.64 3.36 -0.50
C ARG A 115 -3.68 3.02 0.55
N VAL A 116 -4.14 4.04 1.25
CA VAL A 116 -5.36 3.96 2.08
C VAL A 116 -6.41 4.83 1.40
N ASN A 117 -7.63 4.32 1.27
CA ASN A 117 -8.77 5.10 0.77
C ASN A 117 -9.55 5.75 1.92
N ALA A 118 -10.50 6.63 1.58
CA ALA A 118 -11.24 7.41 2.58
C ALA A 118 -12.07 6.56 3.56
N VAL A 119 -12.30 5.27 3.30
CA VAL A 119 -12.98 4.35 4.25
C VAL A 119 -12.00 3.55 5.10
N GLY A 120 -10.69 3.83 4.98
CA GLY A 120 -9.65 3.19 5.76
C GLY A 120 -9.18 1.84 5.21
N GLU A 121 -9.65 1.41 4.05
CA GLU A 121 -9.17 0.19 3.41
C GLU A 121 -7.78 0.42 2.86
N VAL A 122 -6.89 -0.55 3.09
CA VAL A 122 -5.60 -0.60 2.40
C VAL A 122 -5.87 -1.11 1.00
N VAL A 123 -6.01 -0.15 0.09
CA VAL A 123 -6.10 -0.40 -1.33
C VAL A 123 -4.67 -0.58 -1.79
N ASN A 124 -4.33 -1.84 -2.03
CA ASN A 124 -3.11 -2.12 -2.77
C ASN A 124 -3.40 -1.64 -4.20
N GLY A 125 -3.03 -0.38 -4.47
CA GLY A 125 -3.10 0.17 -5.80
C GLY A 125 -2.33 -0.77 -6.72
N TRP A 126 -2.54 -0.64 -8.01
CA TRP A 126 -1.71 -1.33 -9.00
C TRP A 126 -0.22 -0.87 -8.99
N THR A 127 0.24 -0.27 -7.87
CA THR A 127 1.59 0.04 -7.39
C THR A 127 2.27 -1.25 -6.88
N GLY A 128 2.67 -2.17 -7.75
CA GLY A 128 3.96 -2.03 -8.41
C GLY A 128 5.06 -2.52 -7.46
N THR A 129 5.55 -3.74 -7.70
CA THR A 129 6.95 -4.17 -7.50
C THR A 129 7.70 -3.62 -6.29
N ALA A 130 8.16 -4.50 -5.40
CA ALA A 130 8.99 -4.09 -4.26
C ALA A 130 10.08 -3.10 -4.67
N ARG A 131 10.29 -2.03 -3.92
CA ARG A 131 11.32 -1.03 -4.24
C ARG A 131 12.70 -1.47 -3.77
N PHE A 132 12.70 -2.19 -2.66
CA PHE A 132 13.89 -2.73 -2.05
C PHE A 132 13.54 -4.07 -1.41
N VAL A 133 14.38 -5.07 -1.59
CA VAL A 133 14.23 -6.41 -0.99
C VAL A 133 15.50 -6.73 -0.22
N THR A 134 15.35 -7.09 1.06
CA THR A 134 16.45 -7.38 1.99
C THR A 134 16.03 -8.49 2.96
N LYS A 135 16.99 -9.12 3.66
CA LYS A 135 16.70 -10.00 4.82
C LYS A 135 16.80 -9.25 6.16
N ASP A 136 17.15 -7.97 6.15
CA ASP A 136 17.31 -7.13 7.34
C ASP A 136 16.26 -6.00 7.38
N ILE A 137 15.39 -6.03 8.40
CA ILE A 137 14.38 -4.99 8.61
C ILE A 137 15.00 -3.59 8.82
N ASN A 138 16.20 -3.50 9.39
CA ASN A 138 16.87 -2.22 9.63
C ASN A 138 17.29 -1.59 8.30
N GLN A 139 17.81 -2.38 7.36
CA GLN A 139 18.10 -1.90 6.00
C GLN A 139 16.82 -1.42 5.29
N ALA A 140 15.70 -2.12 5.46
CA ALA A 140 14.42 -1.70 4.88
C ALA A 140 13.93 -0.36 5.45
N LYS A 141 14.09 -0.14 6.77
CA LYS A 141 13.77 1.14 7.41
C LYS A 141 14.73 2.25 6.99
N GLU A 142 16.02 1.95 6.86
CA GLU A 142 17.03 2.89 6.40
C GLU A 142 16.78 3.32 4.95
N TYR A 143 16.35 2.40 4.09
CA TYR A 143 15.89 2.72 2.74
C TYR A 143 14.78 3.77 2.76
N ILE A 144 13.74 3.59 3.58
CA ILE A 144 12.64 4.57 3.69
C ILE A 144 13.14 5.90 4.29
N LYS A 145 14.13 5.87 5.17
CA LYS A 145 14.75 7.09 5.71
C LYS A 145 15.49 7.86 4.61
N LYS A 146 16.29 7.18 3.78
CA LYS A 146 17.13 7.77 2.73
C LYS A 146 16.32 8.22 1.52
N PHE A 147 15.34 7.42 1.10
CA PHE A 147 14.61 7.66 -0.15
C PHE A 147 13.16 8.09 0.06
N GLY A 148 12.58 7.90 1.25
CA GLY A 148 11.17 8.23 1.51
C GLY A 148 10.88 9.71 1.72
N ASP A 149 11.74 10.62 1.24
CA ASP A 149 11.43 12.05 1.20
C ASP A 149 10.23 12.31 0.27
N VAL A 150 9.29 13.14 0.70
CA VAL A 150 8.03 13.36 -0.03
C VAL A 150 8.29 13.99 -1.40
N SER A 151 9.19 14.97 -1.48
CA SER A 151 9.48 15.66 -2.74
C SER A 151 10.16 14.72 -3.75
N LEU A 152 11.05 13.86 -3.25
CA LEU A 152 11.71 12.84 -4.04
C LEU A 152 10.72 11.80 -4.54
N GLN A 153 9.86 11.28 -3.66
CA GLN A 153 8.85 10.28 -4.02
C GLN A 153 7.82 10.83 -5.00
N LYS A 154 7.33 12.07 -4.81
CA LYS A 154 6.46 12.75 -5.78
C LYS A 154 7.12 12.84 -7.15
N LYS A 155 8.36 13.33 -7.22
CA LYS A 155 9.11 13.40 -8.48
C LYS A 155 9.25 12.04 -9.16
N GLN A 156 9.49 10.96 -8.42
CA GLN A 156 9.61 9.62 -9.03
C GLN A 156 8.27 9.06 -9.50
N ILE A 157 7.20 9.27 -8.75
CA ILE A 157 5.86 8.84 -9.12
C ILE A 157 5.37 9.64 -10.34
N GLU A 158 5.61 10.96 -10.38
CA GLU A 158 5.24 11.86 -11.48
C GLU A 158 6.12 11.69 -12.72
N LYS A 159 7.42 11.36 -12.58
CA LYS A 159 8.26 10.88 -13.71
C LYS A 159 7.66 9.62 -14.35
N GLY A 160 6.89 8.86 -13.58
CA GLY A 160 6.04 7.76 -14.01
C GLY A 160 4.82 8.16 -14.85
N ASN A 161 4.64 9.44 -15.24
CA ASN A 161 3.58 9.89 -16.16
C ASN A 161 3.61 9.21 -17.56
N LYS A 162 4.59 8.33 -17.83
CA LYS A 162 4.57 7.39 -18.97
C LYS A 162 3.84 6.07 -18.65
N GLY A 163 3.14 5.98 -17.51
CA GLY A 163 2.45 4.78 -17.05
C GLY A 163 3.22 4.00 -15.99
N TRP A 164 2.52 3.06 -15.35
CA TRP A 164 3.02 2.18 -14.28
C TRP A 164 4.36 1.50 -14.60
N ASP A 165 4.68 1.30 -15.88
CA ASP A 165 5.90 0.68 -16.39
C ASP A 165 7.16 1.56 -16.27
N ALA A 166 7.02 2.84 -15.95
CA ALA A 166 8.12 3.79 -15.77
C ALA A 166 8.53 4.01 -14.30
N TRP A 167 7.98 3.22 -13.36
CA TRP A 167 8.38 3.30 -11.96
C TRP A 167 9.81 2.79 -11.73
N PRO A 168 10.54 3.29 -10.70
CA PRO A 168 11.94 2.92 -10.44
C PRO A 168 12.15 1.41 -10.29
N SER A 169 13.31 0.92 -10.73
CA SER A 169 13.72 -0.49 -10.57
C SER A 169 13.59 -1.00 -9.15
N THR A 170 13.34 -2.30 -8.98
CA THR A 170 13.49 -2.97 -7.69
C THR A 170 14.96 -3.19 -7.41
N TYR A 171 15.42 -2.76 -6.24
CA TYR A 171 16.76 -3.06 -5.77
C TYR A 171 16.73 -4.30 -4.87
N ASP A 172 17.50 -5.31 -5.23
CA ASP A 172 17.60 -6.55 -4.47
C ASP A 172 18.99 -6.68 -3.86
N ILE A 173 19.09 -6.54 -2.54
CA ILE A 173 20.33 -6.80 -1.81
C ILE A 173 20.47 -8.26 -1.39
N THR A 174 19.38 -9.04 -1.46
CA THR A 174 19.42 -10.48 -1.15
C THR A 174 20.10 -11.29 -2.24
N GLY A 175 20.03 -10.82 -3.49
CA GLY A 175 20.49 -11.54 -4.68
C GLY A 175 19.60 -12.72 -5.09
N GLU A 176 18.56 -13.00 -4.31
CA GLU A 176 17.65 -14.15 -4.42
C GLU A 176 16.25 -13.75 -4.91
N PHE A 177 15.97 -12.46 -5.10
CA PHE A 177 14.65 -12.00 -5.56
C PHE A 177 14.40 -12.45 -7.00
N VAL A 178 13.32 -13.21 -7.20
CA VAL A 178 13.05 -13.92 -8.46
C VAL A 178 12.44 -13.00 -9.52
N GLY A 179 11.84 -11.88 -9.11
CA GLY A 179 11.45 -10.85 -10.05
C GLY A 179 10.18 -10.10 -9.70
N ASN A 180 9.78 -9.26 -10.63
CA ASN A 180 8.49 -8.59 -10.64
C ASN A 180 7.61 -9.19 -11.75
N ARG A 181 6.35 -8.78 -11.86
CA ARG A 181 5.55 -9.08 -13.07
C ARG A 181 6.34 -8.68 -14.34
N LYS A 182 6.12 -9.38 -15.46
CA LYS A 182 6.85 -9.16 -16.74
C LYS A 182 6.97 -7.65 -17.06
N GLY A 183 8.20 -7.16 -17.21
CA GLY A 183 8.50 -5.78 -17.65
C GLY A 183 9.36 -4.94 -16.69
N TYR A 184 9.39 -5.26 -15.40
CA TYR A 184 10.11 -4.44 -14.42
C TYR A 184 11.53 -4.94 -14.14
N LYS A 185 12.50 -4.01 -14.16
CA LYS A 185 13.92 -4.31 -13.90
C LYS A 185 14.17 -4.55 -12.40
N VAL A 186 14.83 -5.68 -12.11
CA VAL A 186 15.45 -5.94 -10.80
C VAL A 186 16.94 -5.66 -10.92
N ILE A 187 17.45 -4.77 -10.08
CA ILE A 187 18.87 -4.45 -9.99
C ILE A 187 19.40 -5.09 -8.72
N LYS A 188 20.26 -6.11 -8.88
CA LYS A 188 20.98 -6.70 -7.76
C LYS A 188 22.07 -5.74 -7.30
N ILE A 189 22.12 -5.48 -6.00
CA ILE A 189 23.07 -4.55 -5.38
C ILE A 189 23.81 -5.24 -4.23
N LYS A 190 25.01 -4.74 -3.91
CA LYS A 190 25.80 -5.23 -2.77
C LYS A 190 25.54 -4.44 -1.49
N ASP A 191 25.13 -3.18 -1.64
CA ASP A 191 24.91 -2.22 -0.56
C ASP A 191 23.88 -1.16 -0.99
N MET A 192 23.37 -0.39 -0.02
CA MET A 192 22.40 0.68 -0.25
C MET A 192 22.98 1.94 -0.92
N ASP A 193 24.30 2.06 -1.01
CA ASP A 193 24.95 3.19 -1.68
C ASP A 193 24.99 3.01 -3.20
N SER A 194 24.85 1.77 -3.66
CA SER A 194 24.67 1.41 -5.06
C SER A 194 23.31 1.82 -5.66
N ILE A 195 22.38 2.29 -4.84
CA ILE A 195 21.02 2.69 -5.27
C ILE A 195 21.08 4.06 -5.95
N LYS A 196 20.66 4.09 -7.21
CA LYS A 196 20.59 5.31 -8.04
C LYS A 196 19.14 5.78 -8.15
N TYR A 197 18.75 6.70 -7.28
CA TYR A 197 17.39 7.24 -7.19
C TYR A 197 17.20 8.48 -8.07
#